data_AF-A0A832SIA0-F1
#
_entry.id   AF-A0A832SIA0-F1
#
_cell.length_a   1.000
_cell.length_b   1.000
_cell.length_c   1.000
_cell.angle_alpha   90.00
_cell.angle_beta   90.00
_cell.angle_gamma   90.00
#
_symmetry.space_group_name_H-M   'P 1'
#
loop_
_entity.id
_entity.type
_entity.pdbx_description
1 polymer ?
#
loop_
_entity_poly.entity_id
_entity_poly.type
_entity_poly.pdbx_seq_one_letter_code
_entity_poly.pdbx_strand_id
1 'polypeptide(L)'
;FTAAAYSDGGFYDYYKGKCDKSCLQVDISKNYPSKFSSSGNAAQVLKLLGYKFVNDIDVDKEPSILSKYDRVILLHNEYVTKKEYTAIVNHPNVIYLYPNALYAEVSVNYEKNKMNLVRGHNYPTSQILNGFSWKYDNSNLEYDTQCSKMGFDRIPNGWMLNCYPETAIHASKNLLKILRNIGFD
;
A
#
# COMPACT_ATOMS: atom_id res chain seq x y z
N PHE A 1 -3.96 6.73 2.28
CA PHE A 1 -5.32 6.20 2.07
C PHE A 1 -5.59 4.94 2.86
N THR A 2 -4.73 3.92 2.82
CA THR A 2 -4.88 2.71 3.66
C THR A 2 -5.18 3.01 5.13
N ALA A 3 -4.42 3.90 5.77
CA ALA A 3 -4.66 4.24 7.18
C ALA A 3 -6.07 4.80 7.47
N ALA A 4 -6.69 5.47 6.49
CA ALA A 4 -8.07 5.94 6.56
C ALA A 4 -9.07 4.79 6.44
N ALA A 5 -8.86 3.87 5.50
CA ALA A 5 -9.72 2.70 5.31
C ALA A 5 -9.75 1.79 6.56
N TYR A 6 -8.64 1.74 7.31
CA TYR A 6 -8.49 0.99 8.58
C TYR A 6 -8.88 1.77 9.84
N SER A 7 -9.41 2.99 9.74
CA SER A 7 -9.93 3.67 10.93
C SER A 7 -11.17 2.98 11.48
N ASP A 8 -11.50 3.23 12.74
CA ASP A 8 -12.78 2.79 13.29
C ASP A 8 -13.92 3.42 12.50
N GLY A 9 -14.98 2.66 12.18
CA GLY A 9 -16.02 3.07 11.24
C GLY A 9 -15.56 3.10 9.78
N GLY A 10 -14.41 2.50 9.47
CA GLY A 10 -13.85 2.41 8.13
C GLY A 10 -14.29 1.19 7.35
N PHE A 11 -13.61 0.92 6.23
CA PHE A 11 -14.04 -0.05 5.22
C PHE A 11 -14.14 -1.47 5.80
N TYR A 12 -13.23 -1.85 6.70
CA TYR A 12 -13.26 -3.17 7.34
C TYR A 12 -14.46 -3.41 8.26
N ASP A 13 -15.11 -2.35 8.77
CA ASP A 13 -16.32 -2.52 9.58
C ASP A 13 -17.54 -2.90 8.70
N TYR A 14 -17.57 -2.48 7.42
CA TYR A 14 -18.54 -2.99 6.43
C TYR A 14 -18.35 -4.51 6.23
N TYR A 15 -17.12 -4.97 6.00
CA TYR A 15 -16.83 -6.39 5.79
C TYR A 15 -17.04 -7.27 7.03
N LYS A 16 -16.95 -6.67 8.22
CA LYS A 16 -17.29 -7.33 9.49
C LYS A 16 -18.79 -7.29 9.82
N GLY A 17 -19.62 -6.70 8.96
CA GLY A 17 -21.07 -6.57 9.18
C GLY A 17 -21.44 -5.61 10.31
N LYS A 18 -20.53 -4.71 10.70
CA LYS A 18 -20.76 -3.72 11.77
C LYS A 18 -21.47 -2.46 11.30
N CYS A 19 -21.47 -2.20 9.99
CA CYS A 19 -22.17 -1.09 9.36
C CYS A 19 -22.47 -1.39 7.89
N ASP A 20 -23.35 -0.58 7.31
CA ASP A 20 -23.72 -0.65 5.91
C ASP A 20 -22.71 0.12 5.02
N LYS A 21 -23.16 0.55 3.82
CA LYS A 21 -22.33 1.31 2.87
C LYS A 21 -21.85 2.66 3.42
N SER A 22 -22.39 3.15 4.54
CA SER A 22 -21.89 4.37 5.20
C SER A 22 -20.40 4.28 5.53
N CYS A 23 -19.91 3.10 5.91
CA CYS A 23 -18.50 2.87 6.21
C CYS A 23 -17.61 2.71 4.98
N LEU A 24 -18.17 2.68 3.76
CA LEU A 24 -17.40 2.69 2.51
C LEU A 24 -17.03 4.11 2.09
N GLN A 25 -17.37 5.12 2.90
CA GLN A 25 -16.92 6.49 2.79
C GLN A 25 -16.28 6.94 4.11
N VAL A 26 -14.99 7.29 4.08
CA VAL A 26 -14.23 7.70 5.28
C VAL A 26 -13.65 9.11 5.12
N ASP A 27 -13.37 9.75 6.25
CA ASP A 27 -12.62 11.01 6.28
C ASP A 27 -11.14 10.79 6.01
N ILE A 28 -10.55 11.68 5.24
CA ILE A 28 -9.11 11.80 5.02
C ILE A 28 -8.58 12.81 6.04
N SER A 29 -7.84 12.31 7.02
CA SER A 29 -7.18 13.12 8.05
C SER A 29 -5.68 13.20 7.78
N LYS A 30 -5.02 14.22 8.35
CA LYS A 30 -3.55 14.33 8.29
C LYS A 30 -2.84 13.50 9.37
N ASN A 31 -3.58 13.06 10.38
CA ASN A 31 -3.04 12.43 11.57
C ASN A 31 -3.62 11.02 11.70
N TYR A 32 -3.05 10.08 10.97
CA TYR A 32 -3.29 8.67 11.24
C TYR A 32 -2.21 8.13 12.17
N PRO A 33 -2.60 7.35 13.19
CA PRO A 33 -1.64 6.64 13.99
C PRO A 33 -0.83 5.68 13.10
N SER A 34 0.47 5.61 13.37
CA SER A 34 1.35 4.60 12.80
C SER A 34 0.89 3.23 13.31
N LYS A 35 0.21 2.46 12.46
CA LYS A 35 -0.34 1.14 12.81
C LYS A 35 0.39 0.05 12.04
N PHE A 36 0.39 -1.15 12.61
CA PHE A 36 0.89 -2.36 11.96
C PHE A 36 0.28 -2.53 10.56
N SER A 37 -1.05 -2.44 10.46
CA SER A 37 -1.80 -2.58 9.21
C SER A 37 -1.58 -1.45 8.20
N SER A 38 -0.82 -0.41 8.53
CA SER A 38 -0.53 0.71 7.64
C SER A 38 0.97 0.96 7.51
N SER A 39 1.79 -0.10 7.60
CA SER A 39 3.24 -0.05 7.42
C SER A 39 3.98 0.86 8.42
N GLY A 40 3.45 0.97 9.64
CA GLY A 40 3.91 1.92 10.64
C GLY A 40 5.38 1.80 11.03
N ASN A 41 5.90 0.57 11.21
CA ASN A 41 7.31 0.39 11.55
C ASN A 41 8.20 0.70 10.36
N ALA A 42 7.86 0.26 9.14
CA ALA A 42 8.67 0.56 7.97
C ALA A 42 8.74 2.05 7.69
N ALA A 43 7.63 2.78 7.81
CA ALA A 43 7.61 4.22 7.63
C ALA A 43 8.58 4.92 8.60
N GLN A 44 8.60 4.52 9.87
CA GLN A 44 9.52 5.06 10.87
C GLN A 44 10.98 4.70 10.58
N VAL A 45 11.27 3.42 10.29
CA VAL A 45 12.63 2.94 10.00
C VAL A 45 13.21 3.64 8.77
N LEU A 46 12.46 3.70 7.67
CA LEU A 46 12.92 4.35 6.44
C LEU A 46 13.10 5.86 6.63
N LYS A 47 12.25 6.51 7.44
CA LYS A 47 12.42 7.93 7.79
C LYS A 47 13.71 8.17 8.57
N LEU A 48 14.03 7.31 9.55
CA LEU A 48 15.28 7.39 10.32
C LEU A 48 16.52 7.14 9.44
N LEU A 49 16.39 6.31 8.40
CA LEU A 49 17.44 6.05 7.42
C LEU A 49 17.60 7.15 6.36
N GLY A 50 16.80 8.22 6.42
CA GLY A 50 16.92 9.38 5.55
C GLY A 50 16.26 9.22 4.17
N TYR A 51 15.37 8.24 3.99
CA TYR A 51 14.58 8.13 2.76
C TYR A 51 13.62 9.31 2.63
N LYS A 52 13.44 9.79 1.40
CA LYS A 52 12.44 10.80 1.06
C LYS A 52 11.06 10.13 1.00
N PHE A 53 10.06 10.81 1.55
CA PHE A 53 8.67 10.35 1.56
C PHE A 53 7.80 11.24 0.68
N VAL A 54 6.90 10.60 -0.06
CA VAL A 54 5.69 11.18 -0.66
C VAL A 54 4.52 10.36 -0.16
N ASN A 55 3.38 10.99 0.08
CA ASN A 55 2.18 10.29 0.55
C ASN A 55 1.17 10.07 -0.58
N ASP A 56 0.12 9.28 -0.32
CA ASP A 56 -0.92 8.96 -1.31
C ASP A 56 -1.58 10.22 -1.92
N ILE A 57 -1.78 11.28 -1.13
CA ILE A 57 -2.37 12.55 -1.60
C ILE A 57 -1.42 13.26 -2.56
N ASP A 58 -0.12 13.25 -2.29
CA ASP A 58 0.88 13.87 -3.17
C ASP A 58 0.87 13.16 -4.54
N VAL A 59 0.81 11.83 -4.53
CA VAL A 59 0.84 11.01 -5.76
C VAL A 59 -0.49 11.06 -6.51
N ASP A 60 -1.65 11.06 -5.86
CA ASP A 60 -2.95 11.21 -6.55
C ASP A 60 -3.11 12.61 -7.17
N LYS A 61 -2.61 13.66 -6.50
CA LYS A 61 -2.66 15.02 -7.04
C LYS A 61 -1.66 15.25 -8.17
N GLU A 62 -0.45 14.71 -8.04
CA GLU A 62 0.62 14.89 -9.02
C GLU A 62 1.36 13.56 -9.27
N PRO A 63 0.80 12.64 -10.07
CA PRO A 63 1.38 11.31 -10.25
C PRO A 63 2.77 11.32 -10.88
N SER A 64 3.12 12.38 -11.62
CA SER A 64 4.46 12.56 -12.19
C SER A 64 5.55 12.74 -11.14
N ILE A 65 5.20 13.02 -9.87
CA ILE A 65 6.18 13.15 -8.78
C ILE A 65 7.06 11.90 -8.64
N LEU A 66 6.52 10.71 -8.95
CA LEU A 66 7.27 9.46 -8.85
C LEU A 66 8.45 9.41 -9.83
N SER A 67 8.37 10.08 -10.99
CA SER A 67 9.47 10.08 -11.97
C SER A 67 10.72 10.87 -11.51
N LYS A 68 10.62 11.58 -10.38
CA LYS A 68 11.76 12.27 -9.75
C LYS A 68 12.64 11.34 -8.91
N TYR A 69 12.23 10.08 -8.75
CA TYR A 69 12.92 9.09 -7.94
C TYR A 69 13.45 7.99 -8.83
N ASP A 70 14.71 7.60 -8.65
CA ASP A 70 15.30 6.47 -9.40
C ASP A 70 14.65 5.13 -9.01
N ARG A 71 14.03 5.10 -7.82
CA ARG A 71 13.39 3.93 -7.21
C ARG A 71 12.27 4.37 -6.30
N VAL A 72 11.15 3.66 -6.35
CA VAL A 72 10.01 3.82 -5.43
C VAL A 72 9.95 2.60 -4.51
N ILE A 73 9.93 2.81 -3.19
CA ILE A 73 9.59 1.75 -2.22
C ILE A 73 8.14 1.94 -1.84
N LEU A 74 7.28 1.03 -2.30
CA LEU A 74 5.85 1.03 -1.99
C LEU A 74 5.63 0.29 -0.67
N LEU A 75 4.92 0.93 0.26
CA LEU A 75 4.60 0.35 1.56
C LEU A 75 3.25 -0.40 1.50
N HIS A 76 2.48 -0.45 2.60
CA HIS A 76 1.17 -1.11 2.61
C HIS A 76 0.07 -0.24 1.96
N ASN A 77 0.28 0.14 0.70
CA ASN A 77 -0.64 0.93 -0.11
C ASN A 77 -1.73 0.02 -0.72
N GLU A 78 -2.54 -0.59 0.14
CA GLU A 78 -3.66 -1.45 -0.25
C GLU A 78 -4.77 -0.69 -0.98
N TYR A 79 -5.11 0.50 -0.49
CA TYR A 79 -6.13 1.37 -1.04
C TYR A 79 -5.48 2.53 -1.78
N VAL A 80 -5.63 2.57 -3.10
CA VAL A 80 -5.05 3.62 -3.95
C VAL A 80 -6.06 4.10 -4.97
N THR A 81 -5.89 5.33 -5.45
CA THR A 81 -6.64 5.83 -6.60
C THR A 81 -6.15 5.20 -7.89
N LYS A 82 -6.97 5.28 -8.94
CA LYS A 82 -6.56 4.84 -10.28
C LYS A 82 -5.33 5.59 -10.81
N LYS A 83 -5.17 6.87 -10.46
CA LYS A 83 -4.02 7.68 -10.85
C LYS A 83 -2.74 7.17 -10.20
N GLU A 84 -2.77 6.92 -8.89
CA GLU A 84 -1.66 6.34 -8.16
C GLU A 84 -1.28 4.96 -8.71
N TYR A 85 -2.27 4.08 -8.89
CA TYR A 85 -2.06 2.76 -9.47
C TYR A 85 -1.32 2.87 -10.81
N THR A 86 -1.81 3.69 -11.75
CA THR A 86 -1.17 3.87 -13.05
C THR A 86 0.26 4.42 -12.92
N ALA A 87 0.52 5.37 -12.04
CA ALA A 87 1.87 5.92 -11.85
C ALA A 87 2.83 4.89 -11.24
N ILE A 88 2.38 4.11 -10.26
CA ILE A 88 3.19 3.10 -9.58
C ILE A 88 3.56 1.97 -10.56
N VAL A 89 2.59 1.41 -11.29
CA VAL A 89 2.83 0.25 -12.16
C VAL A 89 3.64 0.60 -13.41
N ASN A 90 3.64 1.88 -13.82
CA ASN A 90 4.45 2.38 -14.92
C ASN A 90 5.83 2.88 -14.49
N HIS A 91 6.08 3.02 -13.18
CA HIS A 91 7.41 3.39 -12.69
C HIS A 91 8.38 2.22 -12.96
N PRO A 92 9.56 2.45 -13.56
CA PRO A 92 10.43 1.37 -14.04
C PRO A 92 11.08 0.55 -12.92
N ASN A 93 11.14 1.10 -11.69
CA ASN A 93 11.86 0.50 -10.57
C ASN A 93 11.09 0.66 -9.26
N VAL A 94 10.23 -0.31 -8.96
CA VAL A 94 9.43 -0.34 -7.73
C VAL A 94 9.82 -1.52 -6.85
N ILE A 95 10.01 -1.27 -5.56
CA ILE A 95 10.05 -2.31 -4.54
C ILE A 95 8.69 -2.33 -3.85
N TYR A 96 7.92 -3.39 -4.08
CA TYR A 96 6.68 -3.66 -3.36
C TYR A 96 7.04 -4.32 -2.04
N LEU A 97 7.21 -3.50 -0.99
CA LEU A 97 7.70 -3.96 0.29
C LEU A 97 6.64 -4.76 1.07
N TYR A 98 5.36 -4.53 0.80
CA TYR A 98 4.27 -5.23 1.47
C TYR A 98 3.44 -6.02 0.47
N PRO A 99 2.96 -7.21 0.85
CA PRO A 99 1.89 -7.87 0.12
C PRO A 99 0.58 -7.08 0.26
N ASN A 100 -0.42 -7.46 -0.53
CA ASN A 100 -1.73 -6.80 -0.53
C ASN A 100 -1.69 -5.30 -0.92
N ALA A 101 -0.59 -4.83 -1.52
CA ALA A 101 -0.54 -3.51 -2.13
C ALA A 101 -1.36 -3.48 -3.43
N LEU A 102 -1.89 -2.30 -3.78
CA LEU A 102 -2.70 -2.08 -4.99
C LEU A 102 -3.94 -2.99 -5.06
N TYR A 103 -4.55 -3.30 -3.92
CA TYR A 103 -5.63 -4.27 -3.84
C TYR A 103 -7.01 -3.66 -4.10
N ALA A 104 -7.25 -2.42 -3.68
CA ALA A 104 -8.56 -1.78 -3.80
C ALA A 104 -8.46 -0.36 -4.40
N GLU A 105 -9.40 -0.07 -5.30
CA GLU A 105 -9.55 1.25 -5.93
C GLU A 105 -10.40 2.14 -5.03
N VAL A 106 -9.90 3.35 -4.76
CA VAL A 106 -10.63 4.41 -4.07
C VAL A 106 -10.77 5.66 -4.94
N SER A 107 -11.78 6.47 -4.62
CA SER A 107 -11.93 7.83 -5.16
C SER A 107 -11.87 8.84 -4.02
N VAL A 108 -11.36 10.03 -4.32
CA VAL A 108 -11.13 11.07 -3.31
C VAL A 108 -11.82 12.37 -3.71
N ASN A 109 -12.54 12.96 -2.75
CA ASN A 109 -13.06 14.32 -2.84
C ASN A 109 -12.28 15.20 -1.85
N TYR A 110 -11.36 16.01 -2.37
CA TYR A 110 -10.52 16.89 -1.57
C TYR A 110 -11.25 18.09 -0.97
N GLU A 111 -12.34 18.56 -1.58
CA GLU A 111 -13.15 19.65 -1.02
C GLU A 111 -13.84 19.21 0.28
N LYS A 112 -14.29 17.95 0.32
CA LYS A 112 -14.97 17.35 1.47
C LYS A 112 -14.03 16.56 2.38
N ASN A 113 -12.76 16.40 2.01
CA ASN A 113 -11.80 15.49 2.64
C ASN A 113 -12.37 14.07 2.81
N LYS A 114 -13.06 13.54 1.79
CA LYS A 114 -13.67 12.19 1.83
C LYS A 114 -13.00 11.25 0.85
N MET A 115 -12.88 9.98 1.24
CA MET A 115 -12.44 8.87 0.40
C MET A 115 -13.56 7.83 0.32
N ASN A 116 -13.84 7.32 -0.87
CA ASN A 116 -14.86 6.29 -1.11
C ASN A 116 -14.23 5.04 -1.71
N LEU A 117 -14.66 3.86 -1.27
CA LEU A 117 -14.34 2.61 -1.94
C LEU A 117 -15.05 2.55 -3.30
N VAL A 118 -14.29 2.28 -4.36
CA VAL A 118 -14.82 2.11 -5.72
C VAL A 118 -14.89 0.64 -6.07
N ARG A 119 -13.82 -0.13 -5.80
CA ARG A 119 -13.67 -1.50 -6.29
C ARG A 119 -12.63 -2.31 -5.50
N GLY A 120 -12.87 -3.61 -5.32
CA GLY A 120 -12.00 -4.52 -4.56
C GLY A 120 -12.71 -5.08 -3.33
N HIS A 121 -12.13 -6.08 -2.65
CA HIS A 121 -12.74 -6.74 -1.48
C HIS A 121 -14.20 -7.12 -1.71
N ASN A 122 -14.49 -7.85 -2.79
CA ASN A 122 -15.86 -8.29 -3.12
C ASN A 122 -16.85 -7.13 -3.32
N TYR A 123 -16.37 -5.92 -3.68
CA TYR A 123 -17.17 -4.73 -3.99
C TYR A 123 -16.89 -4.19 -5.40
N PRO A 124 -17.91 -3.70 -6.13
CA PRO A 124 -19.33 -3.70 -5.78
C PRO A 124 -20.02 -5.05 -5.94
N THR A 125 -19.33 -6.03 -6.54
CA THR A 125 -19.83 -7.40 -6.71
C THR A 125 -18.88 -8.40 -6.07
N SER A 126 -19.42 -9.53 -5.62
CA SER A 126 -18.67 -10.53 -4.86
C SER A 126 -17.54 -11.21 -5.63
N GLN A 127 -17.48 -11.04 -6.96
CA GLN A 127 -16.44 -11.62 -7.81
C GLN A 127 -15.18 -10.75 -7.88
N ILE A 128 -15.25 -9.49 -7.44
CA ILE A 128 -14.14 -8.54 -7.58
C ILE A 128 -13.27 -8.59 -6.33
N LEU A 129 -12.26 -9.45 -6.33
CA LEU A 129 -11.28 -9.52 -5.24
C LEU A 129 -10.33 -8.32 -5.30
N ASN A 130 -9.53 -8.22 -6.36
CA ASN A 130 -8.64 -7.09 -6.62
C ASN A 130 -9.34 -6.01 -7.46
N GLY A 131 -9.28 -4.77 -6.99
CA GLY A 131 -9.89 -3.59 -7.62
C GLY A 131 -9.36 -3.30 -9.01
N PHE A 132 -8.07 -3.56 -9.26
CA PHE A 132 -7.39 -3.25 -10.51
C PHE A 132 -7.17 -4.47 -11.40
N SER A 133 -7.58 -5.67 -10.95
CA SER A 133 -7.21 -6.94 -11.59
C SER A 133 -5.69 -7.06 -11.76
N TRP A 134 -4.94 -6.64 -10.74
CA TRP A 134 -3.49 -6.64 -10.75
C TRP A 134 -2.95 -8.07 -10.93
N LYS A 135 -2.18 -8.30 -12.01
CA LYS A 135 -1.66 -9.63 -12.36
C LYS A 135 -0.74 -10.22 -11.30
N TYR A 136 -0.05 -9.36 -10.56
CA TYR A 136 0.92 -9.73 -9.53
C TYR A 136 0.34 -9.57 -8.12
N ASP A 137 -0.99 -9.70 -7.97
CA ASP A 137 -1.62 -9.72 -6.66
C ASP A 137 -1.03 -10.84 -5.79
N ASN A 138 -0.48 -10.45 -4.64
CA ASN A 138 0.12 -11.32 -3.64
C ASN A 138 -0.55 -11.18 -2.26
N SER A 139 -1.83 -10.75 -2.23
CA SER A 139 -2.64 -10.56 -1.02
C SER A 139 -2.71 -11.81 -0.13
N ASN A 140 -2.59 -13.00 -0.70
CA ASN A 140 -2.49 -14.26 0.04
C ASN A 140 -1.28 -14.32 1.00
N LEU A 141 -0.26 -13.48 0.81
CA LEU A 141 0.94 -13.41 1.65
C LEU A 141 0.83 -12.40 2.81
N GLU A 142 -0.27 -11.63 2.91
CA GLU A 142 -0.47 -10.62 3.98
C GLU A 142 -0.37 -11.21 5.39
N TYR A 143 -0.71 -12.49 5.53
CA TYR A 143 -0.73 -13.17 6.82
C TYR A 143 0.62 -13.78 7.23
N ASP A 144 1.63 -13.82 6.34
CA ASP A 144 2.99 -14.25 6.69
C ASP A 144 3.77 -13.14 7.40
N THR A 145 3.39 -12.90 8.65
CA THR A 145 3.98 -11.88 9.54
C THR A 145 5.26 -12.34 10.24
N GLN A 146 5.58 -13.63 10.17
CA GLN A 146 6.84 -14.16 10.70
C GLN A 146 7.98 -13.92 9.71
N CYS A 147 7.68 -13.91 8.41
CA CYS A 147 8.63 -13.62 7.35
C CYS A 147 9.95 -14.43 7.45
N SER A 148 9.82 -15.70 7.87
CA SER A 148 10.99 -16.57 8.12
C SER A 148 11.71 -17.01 6.85
N LYS A 149 10.99 -17.05 5.72
CA LYS A 149 11.49 -17.41 4.39
C LYS A 149 11.52 -16.21 3.45
N MET A 150 11.89 -15.05 3.99
CA MET A 150 11.96 -13.78 3.28
C MET A 150 12.72 -13.90 1.95
N GLY A 151 12.08 -13.47 0.88
CA GLY A 151 12.62 -13.42 -0.48
C GLY A 151 11.95 -12.31 -1.28
N PHE A 152 12.54 -11.99 -2.44
CA PHE A 152 12.02 -11.01 -3.37
C PHE A 152 11.76 -11.66 -4.72
N ASP A 153 10.52 -11.61 -5.17
CA ASP A 153 10.10 -12.10 -6.47
C ASP A 153 10.25 -10.99 -7.52
N ARG A 154 10.84 -11.31 -8.67
CA ARG A 154 11.02 -10.34 -9.75
C ARG A 154 9.75 -10.20 -10.57
N ILE A 155 9.34 -8.96 -10.84
CA ILE A 155 8.28 -8.62 -11.78
C ILE A 155 8.80 -7.59 -12.81
N PRO A 156 8.06 -7.29 -13.91
CA PRO A 156 8.57 -6.46 -14.99
C PRO A 156 9.06 -5.07 -14.57
N ASN A 157 8.34 -4.42 -13.65
CA ASN A 157 8.64 -3.06 -13.20
C ASN A 157 9.25 -3.03 -11.78
N GLY A 158 9.61 -4.18 -11.20
CA GLY A 158 10.05 -4.17 -9.81
C GLY A 158 10.40 -5.51 -9.16
N TRP A 159 10.48 -5.44 -7.85
CA TRP A 159 10.66 -6.58 -6.95
C TRP A 159 9.55 -6.58 -5.90
N MET A 160 9.01 -7.75 -5.58
CA MET A 160 7.96 -7.91 -4.57
C MET A 160 8.46 -8.75 -3.40
N LEU A 161 8.33 -8.23 -2.18
CA LEU A 161 8.60 -9.04 -0.99
C LEU A 161 7.52 -10.12 -0.84
N ASN A 162 7.93 -11.34 -0.49
CA ASN A 162 7.05 -12.50 -0.38
C ASN A 162 6.50 -12.77 1.05
N CYS A 163 6.47 -11.75 1.91
CA CYS A 163 6.02 -11.85 3.30
C CYS A 163 5.60 -10.46 3.81
N TYR A 164 4.93 -10.38 4.97
CA TYR A 164 4.56 -9.12 5.62
C TYR A 164 5.65 -8.64 6.60
N PRO A 165 6.38 -7.54 6.32
CA PRO A 165 7.66 -7.26 6.99
C PRO A 165 7.58 -6.43 8.27
N GLU A 166 6.41 -6.12 8.83
CA GLU A 166 6.32 -5.18 9.98
C GLU A 166 7.19 -5.58 11.19
N THR A 167 7.36 -6.88 11.42
CA THR A 167 8.25 -7.43 12.45
C THR A 167 9.70 -7.47 11.99
N ALA A 168 9.94 -7.80 10.72
CA ALA A 168 11.28 -7.96 10.15
C ALA A 168 11.99 -6.62 9.86
N ILE A 169 11.26 -5.56 9.51
CA ILE A 169 11.85 -4.31 8.98
C ILE A 169 12.76 -3.59 9.97
N HIS A 170 12.46 -3.65 11.27
CA HIS A 170 13.29 -3.03 12.31
C HIS A 170 14.34 -4.00 12.88
N ALA A 171 14.16 -5.31 12.72
CA ALA A 171 15.04 -6.34 13.29
C ALA A 171 16.07 -6.91 12.29
N SER A 172 15.79 -6.84 10.99
CA SER A 172 16.58 -7.51 9.95
C SER A 172 17.54 -6.55 9.24
N LYS A 173 18.81 -6.55 9.65
CA LYS A 173 19.88 -5.85 8.92
C LYS A 173 20.00 -6.35 7.47
N ASN A 174 19.67 -7.62 7.21
CA ASN A 174 19.69 -8.19 5.87
C ASN A 174 18.63 -7.54 4.98
N LEU A 175 17.38 -7.41 5.45
CA LEU A 175 16.31 -6.72 4.73
C LEU A 175 16.72 -5.28 4.39
N LEU A 176 17.24 -4.53 5.36
CA LEU A 176 17.68 -3.15 5.12
C LEU A 176 18.81 -3.04 4.09
N LYS A 177 19.75 -3.99 4.08
CA LYS A 177 20.80 -4.08 3.04
C LYS A 177 20.20 -4.38 1.67
N ILE A 178 19.24 -5.30 1.60
CA ILE A 178 18.53 -5.64 0.36
C ILE A 178 17.81 -4.39 -0.16
N LEU A 179 17.01 -3.69 0.64
CA LEU A 179 16.30 -2.48 0.18
C LEU A 179 17.23 -1.39 -0.37
N ARG A 180 18.42 -1.26 0.21
CA ARG A 180 19.46 -0.34 -0.30
C ARG A 180 19.99 -0.77 -1.67
N ASN A 181 20.28 -2.06 -1.83
CA ASN A 181 21.10 -2.57 -2.93
C ASN A 181 20.29 -3.24 -4.06
N ILE A 182 19.07 -3.69 -3.80
CA ILE A 182 18.25 -4.41 -4.77
C ILE A 182 17.88 -3.47 -5.93
N GLY A 183 18.25 -3.86 -7.14
CA GLY A 183 18.16 -3.02 -8.31
C GLY A 183 17.90 -3.82 -9.58
N PHE A 184 17.92 -3.09 -10.68
CA PHE A 184 17.92 -3.64 -12.03
C PHE A 184 19.39 -3.65 -12.45
N ASP A 185 19.94 -4.82 -12.71
CA ASP A 185 21.21 -4.93 -13.44
C ASP A 185 21.02 -4.41 -14.88
#